data_AF-A0A8J5BUK6-F1
#
_entry.id   AF-A0A8J5BUK6-F1
#
_cell.length_a   1.000
_cell.length_b   1.000
_cell.length_c   1.000
_cell.angle_alpha   90.00
_cell.angle_beta   90.00
_cell.angle_gamma   90.00
#
_symmetry.space_group_name_H-M   'P 1'
#
loop_
_entity.id
_entity.type
_entity.pdbx_description
1 polymer ?
#
loop_
_entity_poly.entity_id
_entity_poly.type
_entity_poly.pdbx_seq_one_letter_code
_entity_poly.pdbx_strand_id
1 'polypeptide(L)'
;MVESESVSVDTAGKERVLRSPFLRARREQAICDPSEGGGVGMSGGKRPIYALATWLKRQPPKVKAFLSVVAGMAALVFLRFIVHDHDNLFVAAEAVHAFGISVLIYKLTKERTCAGLSLKSQDLTALFLAVRLYCSLVMEYDIHTLLDTATLASTLWVVYMIRFKLKSSYMEDKDNFPIYYVVVPCALLALAVHPSTSHNIVNRISWAFCVYLEAVSVLPQLRSMQNTKIVEPFTAHYVFALGVARFLSCAHWVLQDLVQDVYHRCLSNWTEERLKSRDGKFSVPPQLSSPPIQVLDTRGRLLTALGYGLWPPMVLLSEIIQTFILADFCYYYVKSIFGGQLVLRLPSGVV
;
A
#
# COMPACT_ATOMS: atom_id res chain seq x y z
N MET A 1 -11.52 -45.72 11.87
CA MET A 1 -11.15 -46.57 13.01
C MET A 1 -12.44 -46.91 13.73
N VAL A 2 -12.78 -48.19 13.79
CA VAL A 2 -13.92 -48.72 14.55
C VAL A 2 -13.55 -48.64 16.03
N GLU A 3 -14.39 -48.03 16.87
CA GLU A 3 -14.22 -48.08 18.32
C GLU A 3 -15.40 -48.84 18.92
N SER A 4 -15.03 -49.93 19.59
CA SER A 4 -15.87 -50.92 20.25
C SER A 4 -16.48 -50.39 21.54
N GLU A 5 -17.80 -50.49 21.70
CA GLU A 5 -18.48 -50.30 22.99
C GLU A 5 -18.29 -51.54 23.88
N SER A 6 -17.72 -51.37 25.07
CA SER A 6 -17.62 -52.42 26.08
C SER A 6 -18.83 -52.37 27.02
N VAL A 7 -19.50 -53.52 27.18
CA VAL A 7 -20.65 -53.71 28.08
C VAL A 7 -20.19 -54.52 29.30
N SER A 8 -20.39 -53.97 30.50
CA SER A 8 -20.28 -54.72 31.77
C SER A 8 -21.65 -54.78 32.45
N VAL A 9 -22.00 -55.97 32.95
CA VAL A 9 -23.30 -56.30 33.55
C VAL A 9 -23.13 -56.51 35.06
N ASP A 10 -23.87 -55.74 35.88
CA ASP A 10 -23.95 -55.93 37.33
C ASP A 10 -25.10 -56.89 37.73
N THR A 11 -24.94 -57.52 38.89
CA THR A 11 -25.72 -58.63 39.49
C THR A 11 -27.20 -58.34 39.86
N ALA A 12 -27.83 -57.34 39.25
CA ALA A 12 -29.23 -56.98 39.48
C ALA A 12 -30.05 -56.78 38.20
N GLY A 13 -29.61 -57.31 37.05
CA GLY A 13 -30.45 -57.49 35.85
C GLY A 13 -31.05 -56.21 35.26
N LYS A 14 -30.36 -55.07 35.38
CA LYS A 14 -30.82 -53.79 34.82
C LYS A 14 -29.71 -53.19 33.95
N GLU A 15 -29.91 -53.19 32.63
CA GLU A 15 -29.03 -52.51 31.68
C GLU A 15 -28.92 -51.02 32.02
N ARG A 16 -27.70 -50.55 32.24
CA ARG A 16 -27.42 -49.13 32.46
C ARG A 16 -26.44 -48.66 31.40
N VAL A 17 -26.96 -47.96 30.38
CA VAL A 17 -26.15 -47.30 29.36
C VAL A 17 -25.34 -46.18 30.02
N LEU A 18 -24.05 -46.42 30.24
CA LEU A 18 -23.08 -45.44 30.73
C LEU A 18 -22.75 -44.46 29.60
N ARG A 19 -23.57 -43.42 29.45
CA ARG A 19 -23.22 -42.30 28.56
C ARG A 19 -22.01 -41.57 29.12
N SER A 20 -20.99 -41.41 28.29
CA SER A 20 -19.76 -40.70 28.62
C SER A 20 -20.03 -39.26 29.09
N PRO A 21 -19.23 -38.74 30.05
CA PRO A 21 -19.40 -37.38 30.59
C PRO A 21 -19.24 -36.26 29.55
N PHE A 22 -18.75 -36.58 28.35
CA PHE A 22 -18.58 -35.65 27.23
C PHE A 22 -19.90 -35.13 26.62
N LEU A 23 -21.02 -35.84 26.80
CA LEU A 23 -22.32 -35.43 26.25
C LEU A 23 -23.13 -34.51 27.18
N ARG A 24 -22.79 -34.41 28.48
CA ARG A 24 -23.48 -33.54 29.43
C ARG A 24 -23.03 -32.08 29.30
N ALA A 25 -21.74 -31.85 29.02
CA ALA A 25 -21.19 -30.50 28.83
C ALA A 25 -21.74 -29.77 27.58
N ARG A 26 -22.16 -30.50 26.53
CA ARG A 26 -22.71 -29.89 25.32
C ARG A 26 -24.19 -29.48 25.47
N ARG A 27 -24.89 -29.96 26.49
CA ARG A 27 -26.32 -29.64 26.73
C ARG A 27 -26.52 -28.44 27.65
N GLU A 28 -25.53 -28.11 28.47
CA GLU A 28 -25.56 -26.96 29.39
C GLU A 28 -25.11 -25.65 28.71
N GLN A 29 -24.50 -25.70 27.53
CA GLN A 29 -24.16 -24.51 26.74
C GLN A 29 -25.23 -24.05 25.73
N ALA A 30 -26.34 -24.78 25.62
CA ALA A 30 -27.47 -24.43 24.74
C ALA A 30 -28.67 -23.82 25.49
N ILE A 31 -28.54 -23.55 26.80
CA ILE A 31 -29.57 -22.93 27.64
C ILE A 31 -28.98 -21.67 28.26
N CYS A 32 -28.76 -20.66 27.41
CA CYS A 32 -28.50 -19.28 27.79
C CYS A 32 -28.83 -18.37 26.59
N ASP A 33 -30.00 -18.58 26.00
CA ASP A 33 -30.68 -17.55 25.19
C ASP A 33 -31.64 -16.80 26.13
N PRO A 34 -31.46 -15.49 26.36
CA PRO A 34 -32.51 -14.69 26.96
C PRO A 34 -33.51 -14.33 25.87
N SER A 35 -34.65 -15.02 25.88
CA SER A 35 -35.88 -14.55 25.22
C SER A 35 -36.45 -13.35 25.98
N GLU A 36 -37.11 -12.50 25.20
CA GLU A 36 -37.78 -11.24 25.50
C GLU A 36 -38.42 -11.11 26.89
N GLY A 37 -38.00 -10.07 27.61
CA GLY A 37 -38.78 -9.44 28.68
C GLY A 37 -39.04 -7.98 28.30
N GLY A 38 -40.30 -7.62 28.12
CA GLY A 38 -40.74 -6.26 27.80
C GLY A 38 -40.34 -5.25 28.89
N GLY A 39 -39.65 -4.21 28.46
CA GLY A 39 -39.30 -3.04 29.26
C GLY A 39 -39.23 -1.80 28.37
N VAL A 40 -40.21 -0.92 28.53
CA VAL A 40 -40.30 0.38 27.86
C VAL A 40 -39.16 1.29 28.32
N GLY A 41 -38.45 1.90 27.36
CA GLY A 41 -37.75 3.16 27.55
C GLY A 41 -36.25 3.10 27.87
N MET A 42 -35.40 3.16 26.84
CA MET A 42 -34.58 4.34 26.52
C MET A 42 -33.59 4.00 25.39
N SER A 43 -33.66 4.81 24.32
CA SER A 43 -32.84 4.76 23.12
C SER A 43 -31.33 4.75 23.42
N GLY A 44 -30.71 3.58 23.38
CA GLY A 44 -29.26 3.46 23.26
C GLY A 44 -28.83 3.78 21.84
N GLY A 45 -28.29 4.98 21.62
CA GLY A 45 -27.78 5.44 20.33
C GLY A 45 -26.75 4.45 19.77
N LYS A 46 -27.17 3.60 18.83
CA LYS A 46 -26.26 2.80 18.01
C LYS A 46 -25.37 3.80 17.28
N ARG A 47 -24.08 3.85 17.63
CA ARG A 47 -23.11 4.77 17.03
C ARG A 47 -23.25 4.69 15.50
N PRO A 48 -23.44 5.81 14.79
CA PRO A 48 -23.73 5.81 13.34
C PRO A 48 -22.66 5.05 12.53
N ILE A 49 -21.41 5.08 13.02
CA ILE A 49 -20.26 4.35 12.48
C ILE A 49 -20.49 2.82 12.52
N TYR A 50 -21.11 2.30 13.57
CA TYR A 50 -21.40 0.87 13.71
C TYR A 50 -22.51 0.41 12.78
N ALA A 51 -23.55 1.24 12.59
CA ALA A 51 -24.61 0.98 11.63
C ALA A 51 -24.06 0.96 10.19
N LEU A 52 -23.21 1.93 9.84
CA LEU A 52 -22.54 2.00 8.54
C LEU A 52 -21.62 0.80 8.31
N ALA A 53 -20.78 0.44 9.28
CA ALA A 53 -19.89 -0.71 9.18
C ALA A 53 -20.65 -2.04 9.01
N THR A 54 -21.80 -2.19 9.67
CA THR A 54 -22.65 -3.38 9.56
C THR A 54 -23.33 -3.46 8.19
N TRP A 55 -23.82 -2.34 7.68
CA TRP A 55 -24.39 -2.24 6.33
C TRP A 55 -23.34 -2.55 5.26
N LEU A 56 -22.14 -1.99 5.38
CA LEU A 56 -21.04 -2.19 4.43
C LEU A 56 -20.62 -3.66 4.35
N LYS A 57 -20.58 -4.36 5.49
CA LYS A 57 -20.27 -5.80 5.54
C LYS A 57 -21.27 -6.66 4.77
N ARG A 58 -22.55 -6.28 4.76
CA ARG A 58 -23.65 -7.00 4.09
C ARG A 58 -23.71 -6.79 2.58
N GLN A 59 -22.94 -5.85 2.02
CA GLN A 59 -22.98 -5.56 0.60
C GLN A 59 -22.31 -6.67 -0.25
N PRO A 60 -22.81 -6.91 -1.48
CA PRO A 60 -22.19 -7.84 -2.42
C PRO A 60 -20.80 -7.33 -2.86
N PRO A 61 -19.89 -8.21 -3.31
CA PRO A 61 -18.51 -7.84 -3.65
C PRO A 61 -18.43 -6.74 -4.71
N LYS A 62 -19.36 -6.72 -5.69
CA LYS A 62 -19.46 -5.67 -6.71
C LYS A 62 -19.73 -4.27 -6.11
N VAL A 63 -20.61 -4.21 -5.11
CA VAL A 63 -20.95 -2.94 -4.43
C VAL A 63 -19.81 -2.49 -3.52
N LYS A 64 -19.10 -3.41 -2.86
CA LYS A 64 -17.89 -3.06 -2.10
C LYS A 64 -16.78 -2.50 -2.99
N ALA A 65 -16.55 -3.13 -4.15
CA ALA A 65 -15.59 -2.62 -5.14
C ALA A 65 -16.00 -1.22 -5.64
N PHE A 66 -17.27 -1.04 -5.99
CA PHE A 66 -17.80 0.26 -6.40
C PHE A 66 -17.64 1.33 -5.31
N LEU A 67 -18.02 1.03 -4.06
CA LEU A 67 -17.87 1.93 -2.93
C LEU A 67 -16.40 2.27 -2.65
N SER A 68 -15.49 1.31 -2.80
CA SER A 68 -14.05 1.55 -2.66
C SER A 68 -13.54 2.50 -3.75
N VAL A 69 -13.96 2.32 -5.00
CA VAL A 69 -13.59 3.23 -6.09
C VAL A 69 -14.14 4.63 -5.85
N VAL A 70 -15.43 4.74 -5.48
CA VAL A 70 -16.06 6.02 -5.18
C VAL A 70 -15.38 6.72 -3.99
N ALA A 71 -15.04 5.98 -2.93
CA ALA A 71 -14.32 6.52 -1.79
C ALA A 71 -12.91 6.99 -2.16
N GLY A 72 -12.18 6.21 -2.97
CA GLY A 72 -10.86 6.60 -3.49
C GLY A 72 -10.93 7.86 -4.35
N MET A 73 -11.90 7.94 -5.27
CA MET A 73 -12.14 9.13 -6.09
C MET A 73 -12.51 10.34 -5.23
N ALA A 74 -13.37 10.16 -4.23
CA ALA A 74 -13.73 11.23 -3.29
C ALA A 74 -12.51 11.71 -2.48
N ALA A 75 -11.65 10.79 -2.04
CA ALA A 75 -10.42 11.13 -1.32
C ALA A 75 -9.45 11.93 -2.21
N LEU A 76 -9.28 11.55 -3.48
CA LEU A 76 -8.45 12.28 -4.44
C LEU A 76 -8.99 13.68 -4.71
N VAL A 77 -10.32 13.82 -4.88
CA VAL A 77 -10.97 15.13 -5.05
C VAL A 77 -10.79 15.99 -3.80
N PHE A 78 -10.99 15.42 -2.62
CA PHE A 78 -10.80 16.12 -1.34
C PHE A 78 -9.36 16.58 -1.14
N LEU A 79 -8.37 15.73 -1.45
CA LEU A 79 -6.95 16.09 -1.41
C LEU A 79 -6.63 17.23 -2.37
N ARG A 80 -7.21 17.24 -3.57
CA ARG A 80 -7.07 18.35 -4.52
C ARG A 80 -7.60 19.68 -3.97
N PHE A 81 -8.69 19.66 -3.22
CA PHE A 81 -9.26 20.87 -2.63
C PHE A 81 -8.44 21.40 -1.44
N ILE A 82 -7.88 20.50 -0.62
CA ILE A 82 -7.12 20.87 0.57
C ILE A 82 -5.70 21.31 0.23
N VAL A 83 -5.01 20.56 -0.62
CA VAL A 83 -3.59 20.77 -0.89
C VAL A 83 -3.45 21.59 -2.16
N HIS A 84 -3.33 22.91 -1.99
CA HIS A 84 -3.11 23.84 -3.11
C HIS A 84 -1.71 23.70 -3.73
N ASP A 85 -0.68 23.41 -2.92
CA ASP A 85 0.68 23.12 -3.42
C ASP A 85 0.96 21.61 -3.38
N HIS A 86 1.10 20.99 -4.55
CA HIS A 86 1.34 19.55 -4.68
C HIS A 86 2.63 19.07 -3.97
N ASP A 87 3.59 19.96 -3.77
CA ASP A 87 4.82 19.69 -3.02
C ASP A 87 4.55 19.34 -1.55
N ASN A 88 3.47 19.87 -0.97
CA ASN A 88 3.07 19.53 0.40
C ASN A 88 2.59 18.08 0.53
N LEU A 89 2.03 17.48 -0.53
CA LEU A 89 1.66 16.06 -0.52
C LEU A 89 2.89 15.16 -0.52
N PHE A 90 3.91 15.52 -1.28
CA PHE A 90 5.17 14.79 -1.31
C PHE A 90 5.86 14.87 0.06
N VAL A 91 5.98 16.07 0.63
CA VAL A 91 6.55 16.26 1.97
C VAL A 91 5.75 15.49 3.03
N ALA A 92 4.41 15.47 2.93
CA ALA A 92 3.57 14.69 3.83
C ALA A 92 3.80 13.17 3.67
N ALA A 93 3.93 12.66 2.44
CA ALA A 93 4.23 11.25 2.18
C ALA A 93 5.56 10.84 2.83
N GLU A 94 6.61 11.64 2.65
CA GLU A 94 7.93 11.40 3.24
C GLU A 94 7.92 11.52 4.77
N ALA A 95 7.19 12.50 5.33
CA ALA A 95 7.04 12.63 6.78
C ALA A 95 6.33 11.41 7.41
N VAL A 96 5.26 10.91 6.78
CA VAL A 96 4.57 9.68 7.23
C VAL A 96 5.50 8.46 7.12
N HIS A 97 6.31 8.38 6.07
CA HIS A 97 7.28 7.31 5.90
C HIS A 97 8.36 7.35 7.00
N ALA A 98 8.92 8.53 7.27
CA ALA A 98 9.91 8.75 8.32
C ALA A 98 9.34 8.42 9.71
N PHE A 99 8.07 8.74 9.97
CA PHE A 99 7.37 8.31 11.18
C PHE A 99 7.30 6.79 11.29
N GLY A 100 6.92 6.09 10.22
CA GLY A 100 6.91 4.62 10.19
C GLY A 100 8.28 4.00 10.52
N ILE A 101 9.35 4.52 9.92
CA ILE A 101 10.72 4.09 10.20
C ILE A 101 11.12 4.40 11.65
N SER A 102 10.71 5.55 12.19
CA SER A 102 10.98 5.91 13.59
C SER A 102 10.32 4.96 14.58
N VAL A 103 9.08 4.54 14.31
CA VAL A 103 8.36 3.51 15.08
C VAL A 103 9.14 2.19 15.05
N LEU A 104 9.67 1.83 13.89
CA LEU A 104 10.49 0.63 13.75
C LEU A 104 11.82 0.72 14.50
N ILE A 105 12.53 1.85 14.43
CA ILE A 105 13.77 2.10 15.18
C ILE A 105 13.51 2.01 16.69
N TYR A 106 12.41 2.59 17.17
CA TYR A 106 12.00 2.51 18.56
C TYR A 106 11.85 1.05 19.00
N LYS A 107 11.13 0.23 18.21
CA LYS A 107 10.95 -1.21 18.45
C LYS A 107 12.29 -1.93 18.60
N LEU A 108 13.19 -1.79 17.63
CA LEU A 108 14.49 -2.47 17.63
C LEU A 108 15.38 -2.04 18.81
N THR A 109 15.27 -0.78 19.23
CA THR A 109 16.09 -0.22 20.31
C THR A 109 15.56 -0.59 21.70
N LYS A 110 14.24 -0.51 21.90
CA LYS A 110 13.58 -0.69 23.20
C LYS A 110 13.14 -2.12 23.46
N GLU A 111 12.48 -2.75 22.50
CA GLU A 111 12.00 -4.13 22.66
C GLU A 111 13.10 -5.17 22.41
N ARG A 112 14.22 -4.78 21.78
CA ARG A 112 15.37 -5.64 21.50
C ARG A 112 14.97 -6.92 20.75
N THR A 113 14.02 -6.81 19.83
CA THR A 113 13.55 -7.91 18.98
C THR A 113 13.30 -7.41 17.56
N CYS A 114 13.65 -8.23 16.57
CA CYS A 114 13.28 -8.04 15.17
C CYS A 114 12.24 -9.07 14.68
N ALA A 115 11.53 -9.73 15.60
CA ALA A 115 10.44 -10.63 15.26
C ALA A 115 9.40 -9.95 14.35
N GLY A 116 8.90 -10.67 13.35
CA GLY A 116 7.94 -10.15 12.39
C GLY A 116 8.50 -9.18 11.34
N LEU A 117 9.81 -8.92 11.32
CA LEU A 117 10.46 -8.17 10.24
C LEU A 117 11.11 -9.08 9.21
N SER A 118 10.96 -8.75 7.93
CA SER A 118 11.65 -9.38 6.82
C SER A 118 12.95 -8.65 6.53
N LEU A 119 14.08 -9.34 6.67
CA LEU A 119 15.39 -8.82 6.27
C LEU A 119 15.43 -8.65 4.76
N LYS A 120 14.78 -9.56 4.01
CA LYS A 120 14.73 -9.53 2.54
C LYS A 120 14.07 -8.24 2.03
N SER A 121 12.98 -7.81 2.67
CA SER A 121 12.31 -6.54 2.30
C SER A 121 13.15 -5.32 2.65
N GLN A 122 13.86 -5.33 3.80
CA GLN A 122 14.77 -4.24 4.17
C GLN A 122 15.99 -4.14 3.24
N ASP A 123 16.55 -5.28 2.81
CA ASP A 123 17.63 -5.32 1.81
C ASP A 123 17.15 -4.77 0.45
N LEU A 124 15.94 -5.14 0.01
CA LEU A 124 15.34 -4.58 -1.21
C LEU A 124 15.08 -3.08 -1.09
N THR A 125 14.65 -2.64 0.09
CA THR A 125 14.41 -1.21 0.38
C THR A 125 15.69 -0.41 0.31
N ALA A 126 16.75 -0.91 0.94
CA ALA A 126 18.07 -0.30 0.85
C ALA A 126 18.60 -0.26 -0.59
N LEU A 127 18.37 -1.32 -1.39
CA LEU A 127 18.81 -1.37 -2.78
C LEU A 127 18.15 -0.28 -3.64
N PHE A 128 16.81 -0.16 -3.63
CA PHE A 128 16.17 0.86 -4.46
C PHE A 128 16.48 2.27 -3.96
N LEU A 129 16.58 2.49 -2.64
CA LEU A 129 16.96 3.80 -2.08
C LEU A 129 18.40 4.18 -2.45
N ALA A 130 19.33 3.22 -2.47
CA ALA A 130 20.71 3.48 -2.90
C ALA A 130 20.77 3.87 -4.39
N VAL A 131 20.02 3.16 -5.24
CA VAL A 131 19.94 3.51 -6.66
C VAL A 131 19.24 4.86 -6.86
N ARG A 132 18.19 5.16 -6.10
CA ARG A 132 17.51 6.46 -6.11
C ARG A 132 18.44 7.59 -5.69
N LEU A 133 19.17 7.42 -4.60
CA LEU A 133 20.14 8.41 -4.13
C LEU A 133 21.25 8.64 -5.16
N TYR A 134 21.76 7.59 -5.79
CA TYR A 134 22.70 7.73 -6.92
C TYR A 134 22.10 8.56 -8.06
N CYS A 135 20.87 8.24 -8.46
CA CYS A 135 20.14 8.97 -9.49
C CYS A 135 19.96 10.45 -9.10
N SER A 136 19.57 10.72 -7.85
CA SER A 136 19.42 12.07 -7.30
C SER A 136 20.74 12.83 -7.35
N LEU A 137 21.83 12.27 -6.80
CA LEU A 137 23.15 12.94 -6.79
C LEU A 137 23.67 13.32 -8.17
N VAL A 138 23.34 12.53 -9.20
CA VAL A 138 23.79 12.76 -10.58
C VAL A 138 22.85 13.68 -11.36
N MET A 139 21.56 13.72 -11.02
CA MET A 139 20.55 14.49 -11.76
C MET A 139 20.15 15.80 -11.05
N GLU A 140 19.96 15.80 -9.73
CA GLU A 140 19.39 16.90 -8.94
C GLU A 140 19.98 16.98 -7.52
N TYR A 141 20.62 18.11 -7.18
CA TYR A 141 21.29 18.32 -5.89
C TYR A 141 20.41 19.10 -4.90
N ASP A 142 19.20 18.60 -4.62
CA ASP A 142 18.19 19.32 -3.82
C ASP A 142 17.82 18.59 -2.50
N ILE A 143 16.87 19.15 -1.74
CA ILE A 143 16.27 18.63 -0.50
C ILE A 143 15.86 17.14 -0.59
N HIS A 144 15.51 16.67 -1.79
CA HIS A 144 15.21 15.27 -2.09
C HIS A 144 16.40 14.34 -1.78
N THR A 145 17.62 14.78 -2.12
CA THR A 145 18.85 14.04 -1.81
C THR A 145 19.03 13.87 -0.31
N LEU A 146 18.68 14.89 0.49
CA LEU A 146 18.79 14.83 1.95
C LEU A 146 17.78 13.83 2.54
N LEU A 147 16.53 13.86 2.06
CA LEU A 147 15.46 12.95 2.48
C LEU A 147 15.77 11.49 2.12
N ASP A 148 16.24 11.23 0.89
CA ASP A 148 16.66 9.90 0.46
C ASP A 148 17.87 9.38 1.25
N THR A 149 18.83 10.27 1.54
CA THR A 149 20.00 9.92 2.38
C THR A 149 19.57 9.53 3.79
N ALA A 150 18.67 10.31 4.41
CA ALA A 150 18.18 10.02 5.76
C ALA A 150 17.40 8.69 5.82
N THR A 151 16.57 8.42 4.81
CA THR A 151 15.78 7.19 4.69
C THR A 151 16.67 5.97 4.45
N LEU A 152 17.67 6.10 3.56
CA LEU A 152 18.65 5.05 3.31
C LEU A 152 19.49 4.74 4.56
N ALA A 153 20.01 5.77 5.24
CA ALA A 153 20.79 5.60 6.46
C ALA A 153 19.99 4.89 7.56
N SER A 154 18.72 5.28 7.74
CA SER A 154 17.82 4.64 8.70
C SER A 154 17.53 3.18 8.35
N THR A 155 17.34 2.87 7.06
CA THR A 155 17.13 1.51 6.57
C THR A 155 18.38 0.65 6.75
N LEU A 156 19.56 1.17 6.43
CA LEU A 156 20.83 0.48 6.66
C LEU A 156 21.08 0.21 8.14
N TRP A 157 20.69 1.13 9.03
CA TRP A 157 20.72 0.91 10.47
C TRP A 157 19.81 -0.24 10.90
N VAL A 158 18.57 -0.32 10.37
CA VAL A 158 17.66 -1.45 10.60
C VAL A 158 18.28 -2.77 10.12
N VAL A 159 18.83 -2.80 8.92
CA VAL A 159 19.51 -3.99 8.36
C VAL A 159 20.69 -4.41 9.25
N TYR A 160 21.52 -3.46 9.70
CA TYR A 160 22.61 -3.72 10.64
C TYR A 160 22.10 -4.33 11.95
N MET A 161 21.04 -3.75 12.53
CA MET A 161 20.43 -4.26 13.76
C MET A 161 19.97 -5.70 13.61
N ILE A 162 19.30 -6.05 12.50
CA ILE A 162 18.83 -7.42 12.24
C ILE A 162 20.00 -8.39 12.03
N ARG A 163 20.98 -8.03 11.20
CA ARG A 163 22.09 -8.93 10.83
C ARG A 163 23.07 -9.21 11.98
N PHE A 164 23.32 -8.22 12.84
CA PHE A 164 24.40 -8.30 13.83
C PHE A 164 23.92 -8.27 15.28
N LYS A 165 22.99 -7.38 15.64
CA LYS A 165 22.62 -7.16 17.05
C LYS A 165 21.44 -8.03 17.51
N LEU A 166 20.47 -8.25 16.64
CA LEU A 166 19.20 -8.92 16.92
C LEU A 166 19.02 -10.22 16.12
N LYS A 167 20.12 -10.77 15.59
CA LYS A 167 20.12 -11.97 14.75
C LYS A 167 19.40 -13.16 15.40
N SER A 168 19.50 -13.30 16.73
CA SER A 168 18.82 -14.39 17.47
C SER A 168 17.30 -14.32 17.44
N SER A 169 16.72 -13.12 17.28
CA SER A 169 15.26 -12.92 17.19
C SER A 169 14.73 -12.95 15.76
N TYR A 170 15.60 -13.07 14.75
CA TYR A 170 15.23 -13.10 13.35
C TYR A 170 14.71 -14.49 12.96
N MET A 171 13.48 -14.54 12.43
CA MET A 171 12.79 -15.77 12.03
C MET A 171 13.06 -16.10 10.56
N GLU A 172 14.25 -16.64 10.27
CA GLU A 172 14.68 -16.95 8.90
C GLU A 172 13.75 -17.95 8.19
N ASP A 173 13.19 -18.91 8.92
CA ASP A 173 12.25 -19.90 8.40
C ASP A 173 10.93 -19.28 7.90
N LYS A 174 10.56 -18.11 8.43
CA LYS A 174 9.37 -17.35 8.01
C LYS A 174 9.66 -16.39 6.85
N ASP A 175 10.91 -15.94 6.68
CA ASP A 175 11.34 -15.00 5.63
C ASP A 175 11.92 -15.72 4.39
N ASN A 176 11.23 -16.76 3.92
CA ASN A 176 11.66 -17.61 2.81
C ASN A 176 11.21 -17.06 1.43
N PHE A 177 11.15 -15.74 1.25
CA PHE A 177 10.79 -15.13 -0.03
C PHE A 177 12.03 -14.99 -0.93
N PRO A 178 12.06 -15.57 -2.13
CA PRO A 178 13.23 -15.48 -3.00
C PRO A 178 13.32 -14.11 -3.70
N ILE A 179 14.35 -13.33 -3.36
CA ILE A 179 14.55 -11.94 -3.83
C ILE A 179 14.60 -11.82 -5.36
N TYR A 180 15.15 -12.83 -6.06
CA TYR A 180 15.30 -12.78 -7.52
C TYR A 180 13.97 -12.69 -8.26
N TYR A 181 12.86 -13.17 -7.68
CA TYR A 181 11.52 -13.01 -8.25
C TYR A 181 11.06 -11.55 -8.33
N VAL A 182 11.70 -10.66 -7.57
CA VAL A 182 11.41 -9.23 -7.57
C VAL A 182 12.46 -8.47 -8.38
N VAL A 183 13.75 -8.70 -8.09
CA VAL A 183 14.84 -7.92 -8.71
C VAL A 183 14.95 -8.18 -10.22
N VAL A 184 14.86 -9.44 -10.67
CA VAL A 184 15.05 -9.78 -12.10
C VAL A 184 13.95 -9.20 -12.97
N PRO A 185 12.64 -9.36 -12.66
CA PRO A 185 11.59 -8.71 -13.45
C PRO A 185 11.68 -7.19 -13.47
N CYS A 186 12.04 -6.55 -12.34
CA CYS A 186 12.22 -5.09 -12.30
C CYS A 186 13.37 -4.63 -13.19
N ALA A 187 14.49 -5.35 -13.20
CA ALA A 187 15.64 -5.04 -14.06
C ALA A 187 15.29 -5.22 -15.55
N LEU A 188 14.63 -6.33 -15.93
CA LEU A 188 14.18 -6.56 -17.30
C LEU A 188 13.18 -5.50 -17.76
N LEU A 189 12.23 -5.13 -16.89
CA LEU A 189 11.24 -4.10 -17.19
C LEU A 189 11.90 -2.72 -17.31
N ALA A 190 12.91 -2.40 -16.49
CA ALA A 190 13.69 -1.17 -16.60
C ALA A 190 14.50 -1.08 -17.89
N LEU A 191 14.99 -2.20 -18.43
CA LEU A 191 15.63 -2.24 -19.73
C LEU A 191 14.63 -2.01 -20.88
N ALA A 192 13.39 -2.49 -20.73
CA ALA A 192 12.36 -2.37 -21.76
C ALA A 192 11.62 -1.02 -21.74
N VAL A 193 11.32 -0.50 -20.55
CA VAL A 193 10.53 0.73 -20.36
C VAL A 193 11.19 1.62 -19.32
N HIS A 194 11.83 2.68 -19.81
CA HIS A 194 12.52 3.70 -19.03
C HIS A 194 12.22 5.10 -19.64
N PRO A 195 12.37 6.21 -18.90
CA PRO A 195 12.05 7.55 -19.42
C PRO A 195 12.87 7.89 -20.66
N SER A 196 12.38 8.76 -21.53
CA SER A 196 13.08 9.26 -22.73
C SER A 196 13.73 10.64 -22.53
N THR A 197 14.42 10.83 -21.40
CA THR A 197 15.12 12.08 -21.06
C THR A 197 16.50 12.20 -21.73
N SER A 198 17.08 13.40 -21.69
CA SER A 198 18.41 13.74 -22.24
C SER A 198 19.58 13.09 -21.48
N HIS A 199 19.34 12.54 -20.30
CA HIS A 199 20.38 11.95 -19.46
C HIS A 199 20.95 10.65 -20.05
N ASN A 200 22.13 10.26 -19.56
CA ASN A 200 22.78 9.00 -19.92
C ASN A 200 21.83 7.80 -19.76
N ILE A 201 21.92 6.85 -20.69
CA ILE A 201 21.06 5.66 -20.70
C ILE A 201 21.10 4.87 -19.39
N VAL A 202 22.27 4.82 -18.74
CA VAL A 202 22.46 4.16 -17.44
C VAL A 202 21.62 4.83 -16.35
N ASN A 203 21.58 6.16 -16.30
CA ASN A 203 20.79 6.90 -15.30
C ASN A 203 19.29 6.70 -15.53
N ARG A 204 18.87 6.70 -16.80
CA ARG A 204 17.48 6.46 -17.21
C ARG A 204 17.00 5.08 -16.78
N ILE A 205 17.78 4.04 -17.06
CA ILE A 205 17.47 2.66 -16.67
C ILE A 205 17.54 2.49 -15.15
N SER A 206 18.53 3.09 -14.49
CA SER A 206 18.69 2.99 -13.03
C SER A 206 17.52 3.62 -12.28
N TRP A 207 17.05 4.78 -12.75
CA TRP A 207 15.87 5.41 -12.18
C TRP A 207 14.60 4.59 -12.46
N ALA A 208 14.44 4.03 -13.65
CA ALA A 208 13.34 3.12 -13.93
C ALA A 208 13.36 1.87 -13.03
N PHE A 209 14.55 1.29 -12.83
CA PHE A 209 14.74 0.15 -11.95
C PHE A 209 14.34 0.46 -10.50
N CYS A 210 14.73 1.62 -9.95
CA CYS A 210 14.38 1.94 -8.56
C CYS A 210 12.88 2.18 -8.37
N VAL A 211 12.18 2.79 -9.34
CA VAL A 211 10.72 2.95 -9.32
C VAL A 211 10.01 1.60 -9.34
N TYR A 212 10.38 0.70 -10.26
CA TYR A 212 9.77 -0.63 -10.31
C TYR A 212 10.08 -1.45 -9.07
N LEU A 213 11.33 -1.41 -8.58
CA LEU A 213 11.72 -2.17 -7.40
C LEU A 213 11.01 -1.67 -6.14
N GLU A 214 10.84 -0.37 -5.97
CA GLU A 214 10.09 0.21 -4.86
C GLU A 214 8.68 -0.34 -4.80
N ALA A 215 7.98 -0.40 -5.94
CA ALA A 215 6.58 -0.80 -6.02
C ALA A 215 6.31 -2.21 -5.45
N VAL A 216 7.29 -3.11 -5.51
CA VAL A 216 7.15 -4.52 -5.11
C VAL A 216 8.10 -4.96 -3.98
N SER A 217 8.98 -4.07 -3.51
CA SER A 217 9.97 -4.34 -2.44
C SER A 217 9.35 -4.77 -1.10
N VAL A 218 8.07 -4.47 -0.87
CA VAL A 218 7.34 -4.81 0.37
C VAL A 218 6.80 -6.26 0.40
N LEU A 219 6.79 -6.95 -0.73
CA LEU A 219 6.25 -8.31 -0.84
C LEU A 219 6.86 -9.32 0.16
N PRO A 220 8.20 -9.36 0.38
CA PRO A 220 8.78 -10.27 1.36
C PRO A 220 8.29 -9.99 2.80
N GLN A 221 8.08 -8.71 3.14
CA GLN A 221 7.56 -8.30 4.46
C GLN A 221 6.14 -8.82 4.68
N LEU A 222 5.26 -8.61 3.71
CA LEU A 222 3.88 -9.10 3.81
C LEU A 222 3.83 -10.63 3.86
N ARG A 223 4.64 -11.32 3.05
CA ARG A 223 4.73 -12.79 3.07
C ARG A 223 5.24 -13.32 4.41
N SER A 224 6.24 -12.69 5.00
CA SER A 224 6.75 -13.06 6.32
C SER A 224 5.68 -12.88 7.41
N MET A 225 4.88 -11.81 7.34
CA MET A 225 3.77 -11.56 8.25
C MET A 225 2.64 -12.61 8.11
N GLN A 226 2.32 -13.02 6.88
CA GLN A 226 1.39 -14.14 6.63
C GLN A 226 1.90 -15.45 7.24
N ASN A 227 3.19 -15.74 7.08
CA ASN A 227 3.81 -16.96 7.58
C ASN A 227 3.83 -17.00 9.12
N THR A 228 3.96 -15.84 9.76
CA THR A 228 3.97 -15.70 11.22
C THR A 228 2.55 -15.71 11.82
N LYS A 229 1.52 -15.33 11.05
CA LYS A 229 0.08 -15.23 11.39
C LYS A 229 -0.28 -14.22 12.49
N ILE A 230 0.67 -13.90 13.37
CA ILE A 230 0.54 -12.91 14.44
C ILE A 230 1.50 -11.77 14.12
N VAL A 231 0.94 -10.59 13.92
CA VAL A 231 1.70 -9.39 13.61
C VAL A 231 1.82 -8.54 14.87
N GLU A 232 3.05 -8.20 15.23
CA GLU A 232 3.33 -7.33 16.36
C GLU A 232 2.86 -5.88 16.08
N PRO A 233 2.35 -5.16 17.10
CA PRO A 233 1.73 -3.85 16.91
C PRO A 233 2.68 -2.84 16.25
N PHE A 234 3.93 -2.77 16.70
CA PHE A 234 4.94 -1.84 16.15
C PHE A 234 5.25 -2.10 14.68
N THR A 235 5.37 -3.38 14.29
CA THR A 235 5.53 -3.75 12.87
C THR A 235 4.28 -3.38 12.08
N ALA A 236 3.09 -3.59 12.64
CA ALA A 236 1.84 -3.24 11.97
C ALA A 236 1.70 -1.73 11.75
N HIS A 237 2.06 -0.91 12.75
CA HIS A 237 2.09 0.55 12.65
C HIS A 237 3.06 1.03 11.57
N TYR A 238 4.27 0.46 11.52
CA TYR A 238 5.25 0.74 10.46
C TYR A 238 4.71 0.43 9.07
N VAL A 239 4.19 -0.78 8.84
CA VAL A 239 3.68 -1.19 7.51
C VAL A 239 2.43 -0.39 7.14
N PHE A 240 1.59 -0.01 8.11
CA PHE A 240 0.45 0.86 7.85
C PHE A 240 0.89 2.28 7.46
N ALA A 241 1.85 2.87 8.18
CA ALA A 241 2.42 4.17 7.83
C ALA A 241 3.06 4.13 6.43
N LEU A 242 3.77 3.05 6.10
CA LEU A 242 4.30 2.81 4.76
C LEU A 242 3.17 2.84 3.71
N GLY A 243 2.05 2.15 3.95
CA GLY A 243 0.88 2.17 3.07
C GLY A 243 0.26 3.56 2.90
N VAL A 244 0.15 4.34 3.97
CA VAL A 244 -0.33 5.73 3.89
C VAL A 244 0.63 6.61 3.09
N ALA A 245 1.93 6.49 3.33
CA ALA A 245 2.94 7.23 2.57
C ALA A 245 2.83 6.93 1.07
N ARG A 246 2.71 5.66 0.68
CA ARG A 246 2.56 5.27 -0.73
C ARG A 246 1.26 5.77 -1.36
N PHE A 247 0.15 5.75 -0.62
CA PHE A 247 -1.10 6.34 -1.11
C PHE A 247 -0.96 7.84 -1.39
N LEU A 248 -0.25 8.57 -0.52
CA LEU A 248 0.02 10.00 -0.70
C LEU A 248 0.96 10.26 -1.89
N SER A 249 1.99 9.42 -2.09
CA SER A 249 2.86 9.44 -3.28
C SER A 249 2.05 9.22 -4.57
N CYS A 250 1.18 8.20 -4.60
CA CYS A 250 0.28 7.95 -5.72
C CYS A 250 -0.66 9.15 -5.98
N ALA A 251 -1.21 9.76 -4.93
CA ALA A 251 -2.08 10.93 -5.06
C ALA A 251 -1.31 12.14 -5.60
N HIS A 252 -0.06 12.34 -5.19
CA HIS A 252 0.82 13.38 -5.72
C HIS A 252 1.01 13.19 -7.23
N TRP A 253 1.40 12.00 -7.70
CA TRP A 253 1.57 11.71 -9.13
C TRP A 253 0.28 11.91 -9.94
N VAL A 254 -0.86 11.41 -9.44
CA VAL A 254 -2.16 11.59 -10.11
C VAL A 254 -2.52 13.07 -10.21
N LEU A 255 -2.27 13.87 -9.16
CA LEU A 255 -2.57 15.29 -9.17
C LEU A 255 -1.61 16.07 -10.05
N GLN A 256 -0.32 15.73 -10.05
CA GLN A 256 0.70 16.33 -10.92
C GLN A 256 0.37 16.08 -12.39
N ASP A 257 0.08 14.84 -12.77
CA ASP A 257 -0.35 14.49 -14.14
C ASP A 257 -1.64 15.22 -14.51
N LEU A 258 -2.62 15.28 -13.61
CA LEU A 258 -3.91 15.94 -13.84
C LEU A 258 -3.78 17.48 -13.98
N VAL A 259 -2.81 18.09 -13.30
CA VAL A 259 -2.63 19.56 -13.26
C VAL A 259 -1.75 20.06 -14.39
N GLN A 260 -0.69 19.34 -14.77
CA GLN A 260 0.10 19.62 -15.98
C GLN A 260 -0.80 19.65 -17.23
N ASP A 261 -1.75 18.71 -17.28
CA ASP A 261 -2.77 18.57 -18.32
C ASP A 261 -3.81 19.70 -18.36
N VAL A 262 -4.25 20.19 -17.19
CA VAL A 262 -5.20 21.32 -17.09
C VAL A 262 -4.49 22.63 -17.44
N TYR A 263 -3.25 22.81 -17.01
CA TYR A 263 -2.44 23.97 -17.35
C TYR A 263 -2.17 24.01 -18.87
N HIS A 264 -1.77 22.89 -19.48
CA HIS A 264 -1.62 22.80 -20.94
C HIS A 264 -2.93 23.04 -21.69
N ARG A 265 -4.08 22.53 -21.22
CA ARG A 265 -5.40 22.80 -21.81
C ARG A 265 -5.84 24.27 -21.65
N CYS A 266 -5.62 24.88 -20.49
CA CYS A 266 -5.90 26.31 -20.30
C CYS A 266 -4.99 27.17 -21.16
N LEU A 267 -3.70 26.83 -21.26
CA LEU A 267 -2.74 27.54 -22.09
C LEU A 267 -3.07 27.40 -23.58
N SER A 268 -3.46 26.20 -24.05
CA SER A 268 -3.89 25.96 -25.44
C SER A 268 -5.16 26.72 -25.78
N ASN A 269 -6.16 26.71 -24.89
CA ASN A 269 -7.41 27.44 -25.09
C ASN A 269 -7.17 28.96 -25.06
N TRP A 270 -6.32 29.45 -24.17
CA TRP A 270 -5.96 30.87 -24.10
C TRP A 270 -5.12 31.32 -25.31
N THR A 271 -4.23 30.47 -25.83
CA THR A 271 -3.50 30.76 -27.07
C THR A 271 -4.42 30.77 -28.29
N GLU A 272 -5.37 29.83 -28.40
CA GLU A 272 -6.41 29.87 -29.44
C GLU A 272 -7.29 31.13 -29.35
N GLU A 273 -7.75 31.51 -28.16
CA GLU A 273 -8.54 32.72 -27.95
C GLU A 273 -7.74 33.99 -28.30
N ARG A 274 -6.46 34.05 -27.95
CA ARG A 274 -5.56 35.14 -28.37
C ARG A 274 -5.31 35.18 -29.87
N LEU A 275 -5.23 34.02 -30.54
CA LEU A 275 -5.04 33.94 -31.98
C LEU A 275 -6.31 34.38 -32.71
N LYS A 276 -7.50 33.93 -32.29
CA LYS A 276 -8.79 34.44 -32.77
C LYS A 276 -8.99 35.93 -32.50
N SER A 277 -8.51 36.43 -31.35
CA SER A 277 -8.55 37.86 -31.02
C SER A 277 -7.53 38.69 -31.83
N ARG A 278 -6.54 38.07 -32.49
CA ARG A 278 -5.50 38.72 -33.28
C ARG A 278 -5.59 38.45 -34.78
N ASP A 279 -6.72 37.96 -35.28
CA ASP A 279 -7.07 37.92 -36.71
C ASP A 279 -7.44 39.32 -37.26
N GLY A 280 -6.54 40.26 -36.99
CA GLY A 280 -6.54 41.63 -37.47
C GLY A 280 -5.09 42.10 -37.56
N LYS A 281 -4.31 41.48 -38.45
CA LYS A 281 -2.93 41.82 -38.86
C LYS A 281 -1.80 41.30 -37.96
N PHE A 282 -1.27 40.13 -38.29
CA PHE A 282 0.16 39.85 -38.10
C PHE A 282 0.65 38.82 -39.13
N SER A 283 1.42 39.25 -40.13
CA SER A 283 2.17 38.36 -41.02
C SER A 283 3.45 37.92 -40.31
N VAL A 284 3.63 36.61 -40.12
CA VAL A 284 4.83 36.01 -39.52
C VAL A 284 5.87 35.76 -40.64
N PRO A 285 7.15 36.15 -40.49
CA PRO A 285 8.19 35.83 -41.47
C PRO A 285 8.58 34.34 -41.40
N PRO A 286 9.03 33.72 -42.50
CA PRO A 286 9.41 32.32 -42.50
C PRO A 286 10.81 32.14 -41.89
N GLN A 287 11.05 30.94 -41.36
CA GLN A 287 12.33 30.37 -40.88
C GLN A 287 12.56 30.34 -39.36
N LEU A 288 12.00 29.31 -38.71
CA LEU A 288 12.79 28.32 -37.98
C LEU A 288 11.98 27.03 -37.86
N SER A 289 12.36 26.03 -38.65
CA SER A 289 11.75 24.70 -38.72
C SER A 289 11.80 23.99 -37.37
N SER A 290 10.66 23.92 -36.68
CA SER A 290 10.37 22.86 -35.71
C SER A 290 9.34 21.94 -36.36
N PRO A 291 9.46 20.60 -36.28
CA PRO A 291 8.48 19.72 -36.90
C PRO A 291 7.11 19.91 -36.25
N PRO A 292 6.00 19.81 -37.01
CA PRO A 292 4.67 20.02 -36.48
C PRO A 292 4.31 18.84 -35.58
N ILE A 293 4.19 19.08 -34.28
CA ILE A 293 3.38 18.22 -33.42
C ILE A 293 1.94 18.44 -33.88
N GLN A 294 1.43 17.50 -34.66
CA GLN A 294 0.03 17.48 -35.08
C GLN A 294 -0.85 17.49 -33.82
N VAL A 295 -1.63 18.55 -33.69
CA VAL A 295 -2.72 18.67 -32.72
C VAL A 295 -3.78 17.65 -33.12
N LEU A 296 -3.73 16.46 -32.51
CA LEU A 296 -4.79 15.47 -32.66
C LEU A 296 -5.88 15.76 -31.63
N ASP A 297 -6.99 16.18 -32.18
CA ASP A 297 -8.26 16.55 -31.58
C ASP A 297 -8.84 15.46 -30.65
N THR A 298 -9.23 15.89 -29.46
CA THR A 298 -10.27 15.37 -28.56
C THR A 298 -10.54 13.85 -28.52
N ARG A 299 -9.90 13.13 -27.56
CA ARG A 299 -10.47 12.10 -26.63
C ARG A 299 -9.47 11.16 -25.93
N GLY A 300 -8.16 11.29 -26.15
CA GLY A 300 -7.21 10.29 -25.67
C GLY A 300 -6.29 10.73 -24.53
N ARG A 301 -6.79 10.77 -23.27
CA ARG A 301 -5.91 10.87 -22.06
C ARG A 301 -4.76 9.84 -22.08
N LEU A 302 -5.01 8.66 -22.65
CA LEU A 302 -4.02 7.61 -22.84
C LEU A 302 -3.14 7.83 -24.09
N LEU A 303 -3.67 8.42 -25.17
CA LEU A 303 -2.97 8.61 -26.43
C LEU A 303 -1.94 9.75 -26.37
N THR A 304 -2.21 10.82 -25.63
CA THR A 304 -1.22 11.88 -25.40
C THR A 304 -0.08 11.40 -24.48
N ALA A 305 -0.39 10.59 -23.46
CA ALA A 305 0.62 9.93 -22.63
C ALA A 305 1.49 8.94 -23.44
N LEU A 306 0.88 8.19 -24.37
CA LEU A 306 1.60 7.34 -25.32
C LEU A 306 2.46 8.16 -26.31
N GLY A 307 2.08 9.41 -26.59
CA GLY A 307 2.86 10.34 -27.42
C GLY A 307 4.20 10.77 -26.81
N TYR A 308 4.36 10.69 -25.48
CA TYR A 308 5.62 10.91 -24.76
C TYR A 308 6.38 9.60 -24.42
N GLY A 309 5.87 8.45 -24.88
CA GLY A 309 6.41 7.12 -24.62
C GLY A 309 5.69 6.36 -23.50
N LEU A 310 6.03 5.08 -23.30
CA LEU A 310 5.38 4.21 -22.31
C LEU A 310 5.69 4.56 -20.84
N TRP A 311 6.60 5.52 -20.60
CA TRP A 311 7.15 5.75 -19.27
C TRP A 311 6.17 6.37 -18.26
N PRO A 312 5.49 7.50 -18.51
CA PRO A 312 4.58 8.10 -17.52
C PRO A 312 3.44 7.17 -17.08
N PRO A 313 2.75 6.44 -17.99
CA PRO A 313 1.76 5.44 -17.57
C PRO A 313 2.34 4.33 -16.69
N MET A 314 3.61 3.94 -16.90
CA MET A 314 4.26 2.91 -16.11
C MET A 314 4.62 3.37 -14.69
N VAL A 315 4.96 4.65 -14.49
CA VAL A 315 5.14 5.22 -13.15
C VAL A 315 3.83 5.15 -12.38
N LEU A 316 2.73 5.63 -12.98
CA LEU A 316 1.42 5.57 -12.34
C LEU A 316 0.98 4.13 -12.05
N LEU A 317 1.22 3.20 -12.97
CA LEU A 317 0.93 1.78 -12.76
C LEU A 317 1.74 1.22 -11.58
N SER A 318 3.00 1.61 -11.42
CA SER A 318 3.87 1.17 -10.31
C SER A 318 3.32 1.65 -8.95
N GLU A 319 2.92 2.92 -8.86
CA GLU A 319 2.28 3.50 -7.68
C GLU A 319 0.95 2.82 -7.32
N ILE A 320 0.14 2.51 -8.34
CA ILE A 320 -1.13 1.78 -8.17
C ILE A 320 -0.87 0.35 -7.67
N ILE A 321 0.10 -0.37 -8.26
CA ILE A 321 0.48 -1.72 -7.83
C ILE A 321 0.87 -1.70 -6.36
N GLN A 322 1.74 -0.77 -5.94
CA GLN A 322 2.19 -0.68 -4.57
C GLN A 322 1.05 -0.36 -3.60
N THR A 323 0.19 0.59 -3.97
CA THR A 323 -1.00 0.96 -3.19
C THR A 323 -1.94 -0.23 -3.03
N PHE A 324 -2.14 -1.01 -4.09
CA PHE A 324 -3.01 -2.20 -4.07
C PHE A 324 -2.45 -3.32 -3.20
N ILE A 325 -1.15 -3.61 -3.30
CA ILE A 325 -0.45 -4.59 -2.47
C ILE A 325 -0.63 -4.28 -0.97
N LEU A 326 -0.57 -2.99 -0.60
CA LEU A 326 -0.70 -2.54 0.79
C LEU A 326 -2.15 -2.35 1.23
N ALA A 327 -3.11 -2.22 0.30
CA ALA A 327 -4.51 -1.95 0.61
C ALA A 327 -5.15 -3.05 1.47
N ASP A 328 -4.89 -4.32 1.15
CA ASP A 328 -5.45 -5.46 1.89
C ASP A 328 -4.92 -5.48 3.34
N PHE A 329 -3.61 -5.28 3.51
CA PHE A 329 -3.01 -5.14 4.83
C PHE A 329 -3.61 -3.97 5.62
N CYS A 330 -3.70 -2.78 5.01
CA CYS A 330 -4.28 -1.59 5.63
C CYS A 330 -5.73 -1.81 6.06
N TYR A 331 -6.52 -2.52 5.25
CA TYR A 331 -7.90 -2.88 5.59
C TYR A 331 -7.96 -3.77 6.86
N TYR A 332 -7.16 -4.83 6.93
CA TYR A 332 -7.14 -5.70 8.12
C TYR A 332 -6.59 -5.00 9.36
N TYR A 333 -5.59 -4.12 9.19
CA TYR A 333 -5.06 -3.29 10.26
C TYR A 333 -6.14 -2.36 10.85
N VAL A 334 -6.83 -1.59 10.00
CA VAL A 334 -7.90 -0.68 10.44
C VAL A 334 -9.03 -1.47 11.12
N LYS A 335 -9.40 -2.63 10.57
CA LYS A 335 -10.39 -3.53 11.17
C LYS A 335 -9.97 -4.03 12.56
N SER A 336 -8.68 -4.35 12.76
CA SER A 336 -8.14 -4.78 14.07
C SER A 336 -8.26 -3.67 15.10
N ILE A 337 -7.89 -2.44 14.74
CA ILE A 337 -7.96 -1.26 15.62
C ILE A 337 -9.42 -0.99 16.03
N PHE A 338 -10.35 -0.95 15.08
CA PHE A 338 -11.78 -0.75 15.40
C PHE A 338 -12.40 -1.93 16.18
N GLY A 339 -11.83 -3.12 16.05
CA GLY A 339 -12.22 -4.30 16.81
C GLY A 339 -11.67 -4.35 18.24
N GLY A 340 -10.83 -3.37 18.64
CA GLY A 340 -10.15 -3.36 19.94
C GLY A 340 -9.10 -4.47 20.09
N GLN A 341 -8.67 -5.08 18.98
CA GLN A 341 -7.63 -6.11 19.00
C GLN A 341 -6.26 -5.44 18.98
N LEU A 342 -5.52 -5.58 20.09
CA LEU A 342 -4.16 -5.06 20.20
C LEU A 342 -3.18 -5.80 19.28
N VAL A 343 -3.49 -7.05 18.90
CA VAL A 343 -2.64 -7.91 18.07
C VAL A 343 -3.35 -8.22 16.76
N LEU A 344 -2.71 -7.87 15.64
CA LEU A 344 -3.24 -8.09 14.31
C LEU A 344 -3.02 -9.55 13.90
N ARG A 345 -4.10 -10.26 13.55
CA ARG A 345 -4.05 -11.62 12.98
C ARG A 345 -4.45 -11.59 11.51
N LEU A 346 -3.55 -12.03 10.64
CA LEU A 346 -3.82 -12.11 9.21
C LEU A 346 -4.48 -13.45 8.84
N PRO A 347 -5.57 -13.46 8.06
CA PRO A 347 -6.12 -14.69 7.50
C PRO A 347 -5.11 -15.37 6.56
N SER A 348 -5.22 -16.69 6.41
CA SER A 348 -4.40 -17.42 5.43
C SER A 348 -4.83 -17.05 4.00
N GLY A 349 -3.89 -16.60 3.16
CA GLY A 349 -4.14 -16.25 1.74
C GLY A 349 -4.36 -14.77 1.41
N VAL A 350 -3.91 -13.85 2.28
CA VAL A 350 -4.09 -12.38 2.17
C VAL A 350 -2.80 -11.71 1.71
N VAL A 351 -2.48 -11.76 0.40
CA VAL A 351 -1.62 -10.86 -0.41
C VAL A 351 -1.91 -11.18 -1.86
#